data_AF-A0A2D2DSD2-F1
#
_entry.id   AF-A0A2D2DSD2-F1
#
_cell.length_a   1.000
_cell.length_b   1.000
_cell.length_c   1.000
_cell.angle_alpha   90.00
_cell.angle_beta   90.00
_cell.angle_gamma   90.00
#
_symmetry.space_group_name_H-M   'P 1'
#
loop_
_entity.id
_entity.type
_entity.pdbx_description
1 polymer ?
#
loop_
_entity_poly.entity_id
_entity_poly.type
_entity_poly.pdbx_seq_one_letter_code
_entity_poly.pdbx_strand_id
1 'polypeptide(L)'
;MSARVQVVDLTGADLDYWVARARGTPAEHLRIETVPRTDNRICVNASGPIPARFDPSTNWAIGGPIIERERIHVAPISRRESLGDLAGKWTACIHAAPVRPAVQFGESALAAAMRAYVASVYGATVGAAP
;
A
#
# COMPACT_ATOMS: atom_id res chain seq x y z
N MET A 1 3.64 -23.10 -8.11
CA MET A 1 4.28 -21.77 -8.01
C MET A 1 3.19 -20.78 -7.67
N SER A 2 3.31 -20.02 -6.57
CA SER A 2 2.31 -18.98 -6.24
C SER A 2 2.46 -17.82 -7.22
N ALA A 3 1.34 -17.26 -7.69
CA ALA A 3 1.35 -16.16 -8.65
C ALA A 3 1.98 -14.90 -8.02
N ARG A 4 2.82 -14.20 -8.80
CA ARG A 4 3.38 -12.89 -8.40
C ARG A 4 2.54 -11.76 -8.99
N VAL A 5 2.40 -10.69 -8.21
CA VAL A 5 1.65 -9.47 -8.57
C VAL A 5 2.60 -8.28 -8.48
N GLN A 6 2.44 -7.30 -9.36
CA GLN A 6 3.20 -6.06 -9.30
C GLN A 6 2.67 -5.17 -8.17
N VAL A 7 3.56 -4.53 -7.41
CA VAL A 7 3.16 -3.62 -6.32
C VAL A 7 2.35 -2.43 -6.83
N VAL A 8 2.62 -1.97 -8.06
CA VAL A 8 1.88 -0.86 -8.68
C VAL A 8 0.40 -1.20 -8.92
N ASP A 9 0.06 -2.49 -9.04
CA ASP A 9 -1.30 -2.97 -9.29
C ASP A 9 -2.06 -3.28 -8.00
N LEU A 10 -1.40 -3.30 -6.84
CA LEU A 10 -2.05 -3.56 -5.56
C LEU A 10 -3.03 -2.44 -5.21
N THR A 11 -4.24 -2.81 -4.81
CA THR A 11 -5.31 -1.88 -4.40
C THR A 11 -6.06 -2.41 -3.19
N GLY A 12 -6.74 -1.52 -2.47
CA GLY A 12 -7.63 -1.86 -1.35
C GLY A 12 -7.01 -2.86 -0.37
N ALA A 13 -7.78 -3.90 -0.03
CA ALA A 13 -7.39 -4.91 0.95
C ALA A 13 -6.07 -5.61 0.64
N ASP A 14 -5.75 -5.85 -0.64
CA ASP A 14 -4.51 -6.54 -1.02
C ASP A 14 -3.29 -5.64 -0.76
N LEU A 15 -3.41 -4.32 -1.05
CA LEU A 15 -2.38 -3.34 -0.69
C LEU A 15 -2.24 -3.23 0.82
N ASP A 16 -3.36 -3.11 1.54
CA ASP A 16 -3.37 -2.97 3.00
C ASP A 16 -2.78 -4.20 3.72
N TYR A 17 -3.04 -5.40 3.20
CA TYR A 17 -2.42 -6.65 3.65
C TYR A 17 -0.90 -6.57 3.54
N TRP A 18 -0.39 -6.18 2.36
CA TRP A 18 1.05 -6.09 2.15
C TRP A 18 1.70 -4.96 2.95
N VAL A 19 0.99 -3.87 3.24
CA VAL A 19 1.46 -2.84 4.19
C VAL A 19 1.60 -3.43 5.59
N ALA A 20 0.62 -4.22 6.06
CA ALA A 20 0.70 -4.86 7.37
C ALA A 20 1.88 -5.85 7.44
N ARG A 21 2.09 -6.64 6.38
CA ARG A 21 3.26 -7.53 6.24
C ARG A 21 4.58 -6.74 6.25
N ALA A 22 4.66 -5.62 5.53
CA ALA A 22 5.85 -4.75 5.49
C ALA A 22 6.18 -4.17 6.89
N ARG A 23 5.17 -3.90 7.71
CA ARG A 23 5.32 -3.48 9.12
C ARG A 23 5.76 -4.61 10.06
N GLY A 24 5.87 -5.84 9.56
CA GLY A 24 6.25 -7.00 10.36
C GLY A 24 5.07 -7.74 11.02
N THR A 25 3.81 -7.44 10.68
CA THR A 25 2.69 -8.25 11.15
C THR A 25 2.73 -9.63 10.49
N PRO A 26 2.74 -10.74 11.26
CA PRO A 26 2.73 -12.10 10.71
C PRO A 26 1.47 -12.40 9.88
N ALA A 27 1.59 -13.29 8.90
CA ALA A 27 0.50 -13.59 7.96
C ALA A 27 -0.71 -14.24 8.65
N GLU A 28 -0.45 -15.05 9.68
CA GLU A 28 -1.45 -15.73 10.51
C GLU A 28 -2.33 -14.76 11.31
N HIS A 29 -1.90 -13.50 11.48
CA HIS A 29 -2.69 -12.45 12.12
C HIS A 29 -3.45 -11.58 11.12
N LEU A 30 -3.35 -11.87 9.83
CA LEU A 30 -3.95 -11.06 8.78
C LEU A 30 -4.95 -11.89 7.98
N ARG A 31 -6.11 -11.30 7.73
CA ARG A 31 -7.15 -11.89 6.88
C ARG A 31 -7.72 -10.84 5.95
N ILE A 32 -8.11 -11.26 4.75
CA ILE A 32 -8.93 -10.46 3.85
C ILE A 32 -10.37 -10.96 3.95
N GLU A 33 -11.28 -10.05 4.23
CA GLU A 33 -12.70 -10.34 4.39
C GLU A 33 -13.53 -9.51 3.43
N THR A 34 -14.61 -10.11 2.93
CA THR A 34 -15.66 -9.37 2.21
C THR A 34 -16.66 -8.83 3.23
N VAL A 35 -16.89 -7.53 3.22
CA VAL A 35 -17.85 -6.88 4.12
C VAL A 35 -19.26 -7.37 3.78
N PRO A 36 -20.04 -7.89 4.74
CA PRO A 36 -21.37 -8.44 4.48
C PRO A 36 -22.27 -7.45 3.74
N ARG A 37 -23.01 -7.96 2.73
CA ARG A 37 -23.94 -7.18 1.89
C ARG A 37 -23.26 -6.14 0.98
N THR A 38 -21.95 -6.25 0.78
CA THR A 38 -21.19 -5.45 -0.19
C THR A 38 -20.16 -6.35 -0.90
N ASP A 39 -19.63 -5.89 -2.04
CA ASP A 39 -18.48 -6.54 -2.70
C ASP A 39 -17.12 -6.00 -2.22
N ASN A 40 -17.12 -5.17 -1.17
CA ASN A 40 -15.91 -4.53 -0.66
C ASN A 40 -15.08 -5.52 0.16
N ARG A 41 -13.83 -5.72 -0.27
CA ARG A 41 -12.81 -6.45 0.49
C ARG A 41 -12.08 -5.52 1.45
N ILE A 42 -11.79 -5.99 2.67
CA ILE A 42 -11.01 -5.28 3.68
C ILE A 42 -9.89 -6.17 4.23
N CYS A 43 -8.76 -5.55 4.58
CA CYS A 43 -7.75 -6.20 5.39
C CYS A 43 -8.10 -6.03 6.88
N VAL A 44 -8.04 -7.12 7.64
CA VAL A 44 -8.26 -7.13 9.08
C VAL A 44 -7.02 -7.65 9.78
N ASN A 45 -6.55 -6.88 10.77
CA ASN A 45 -5.50 -7.29 11.67
C ASN A 45 -6.13 -7.90 12.94
N ALA A 46 -5.86 -9.18 13.16
CA ALA A 46 -6.31 -9.98 14.29
C ALA A 46 -5.21 -10.22 15.33
N SER A 47 -4.11 -9.45 15.32
CA SER A 47 -3.02 -9.58 16.30
C SER A 47 -3.41 -9.12 17.72
N GLY A 48 -4.51 -8.37 17.85
CA GLY A 48 -5.03 -7.88 19.13
C GLY A 48 -6.22 -8.69 19.66
N PRO A 49 -6.69 -8.41 20.88
CA PRO A 49 -7.83 -9.10 21.48
C PRO A 49 -9.14 -8.88 20.69
N ILE A 50 -9.22 -7.80 19.94
CA ILE A 50 -10.35 -7.49 19.05
C ILE A 50 -9.79 -7.27 17.64
N PRO A 51 -10.20 -8.09 16.64
CA PRO A 51 -9.81 -7.87 15.25
C PRO A 51 -10.26 -6.49 14.78
N ALA A 52 -9.35 -5.75 14.15
CA ALA A 52 -9.61 -4.40 13.67
C ALA A 52 -9.31 -4.28 12.19
N ARG A 53 -10.13 -3.50 11.49
CA ARG A 53 -9.87 -3.10 10.11
C ARG A 53 -8.53 -2.37 10.05
N PHE A 54 -7.72 -2.73 9.07
CA PHE A 54 -6.44 -2.09 8.79
C PHE A 54 -6.45 -1.62 7.35
N ASP A 55 -6.69 -0.34 7.11
CA ASP A 55 -6.90 0.23 5.79
C ASP A 55 -6.04 1.49 5.50
N PRO A 56 -4.71 1.42 5.69
CA PRO A 56 -3.83 2.58 5.55
C PRO A 56 -3.81 3.19 4.14
N SER A 57 -4.21 2.45 3.10
CA SER A 57 -4.31 2.99 1.74
C SER A 57 -5.50 3.94 1.51
N THR A 58 -6.48 3.95 2.44
CA THR A 58 -7.68 4.79 2.34
C THR A 58 -7.97 5.62 3.60
N ASN A 59 -7.38 5.27 4.74
CA ASN A 59 -7.64 5.90 6.03
C ASN A 59 -6.42 6.67 6.55
N TRP A 60 -6.51 8.00 6.55
CA TRP A 60 -5.44 8.89 7.00
C TRP A 60 -5.03 8.68 8.46
N ALA A 61 -5.96 8.30 9.33
CA ALA A 61 -5.64 8.03 10.74
C ALA A 61 -4.66 6.86 10.90
N ILE A 62 -4.58 5.97 9.90
CA ILE A 62 -3.67 4.82 9.88
C ILE A 62 -2.48 5.08 8.96
N GLY A 63 -2.72 5.58 7.74
CA GLY A 63 -1.70 5.80 6.72
C GLY A 63 -0.78 6.99 6.99
N GLY A 64 -1.32 8.08 7.57
CA GLY A 64 -0.55 9.29 7.89
C GLY A 64 0.63 9.02 8.83
N PRO A 65 0.42 8.33 9.97
CA PRO A 65 1.53 7.95 10.85
C PRO A 65 2.60 7.07 10.19
N ILE A 66 2.25 6.25 9.18
CA ILE A 66 3.22 5.45 8.42
C ILE A 66 4.06 6.35 7.51
N ILE A 67 3.43 7.32 6.83
CA ILE A 67 4.12 8.30 5.98
C ILE A 67 5.17 9.07 6.78
N GLU A 68 4.80 9.57 7.96
CA GLU A 68 5.71 10.32 8.84
C GLU A 68 6.87 9.44 9.32
N ARG A 69 6.55 8.25 9.86
CA ARG A 69 7.55 7.32 10.41
C ARG A 69 8.59 6.91 9.38
N GLU A 70 8.15 6.59 8.17
CA GLU A 70 9.00 6.09 7.08
C GLU A 70 9.57 7.21 6.20
N ARG A 71 9.28 8.47 6.52
CA ARG A 71 9.71 9.67 5.77
C ARG A 71 9.38 9.58 4.28
N ILE A 72 8.15 9.14 3.98
CA ILE A 72 7.70 8.94 2.59
C ILE A 72 7.45 10.31 1.97
N HIS A 73 8.20 10.64 0.91
CA HIS A 73 7.89 11.81 0.11
C HIS A 73 6.61 11.52 -0.70
N VAL A 74 5.62 12.40 -0.65
CA VAL A 74 4.35 12.25 -1.39
C VAL A 74 4.02 13.56 -2.08
N ALA A 75 3.76 13.52 -3.39
CA ALA A 75 3.46 14.71 -4.18
C ALA A 75 2.40 14.42 -5.25
N PRO A 76 1.54 15.41 -5.58
CA PRO A 76 0.68 15.30 -6.74
C PRO A 76 1.50 15.44 -8.03
N ILE A 77 1.17 14.64 -9.04
CA ILE A 77 1.73 14.77 -10.39
C ILE A 77 0.91 15.82 -11.13
N SER A 78 1.57 16.90 -11.55
CA SER A 78 0.93 17.97 -12.30
C SER A 78 0.24 17.41 -13.55
N ARG A 79 -0.97 17.92 -13.87
CA ARG A 79 -1.63 17.65 -15.13
C ARG A 79 -0.90 18.37 -16.26
N ARG A 80 0.17 17.77 -16.78
CA ARG A 80 0.80 18.15 -18.04
C ARG A 80 0.56 17.03 -19.04
N GLU A 81 0.15 17.38 -20.26
CA GLU A 81 -0.18 16.43 -21.32
C GLU A 81 0.96 15.44 -21.62
N SER A 82 2.22 15.85 -21.40
CA SER A 82 3.40 15.01 -21.61
C SER A 82 3.58 13.88 -20.61
N LEU A 83 2.75 13.78 -19.57
CA LEU A 83 2.81 12.73 -18.54
C LEU A 83 1.81 11.58 -18.78
N GLY A 84 1.04 11.64 -19.87
CA GLY A 84 0.11 10.57 -20.28
C GLY A 84 -0.80 10.13 -19.13
N ASP A 85 -0.89 8.82 -18.91
CA ASP A 85 -1.74 8.19 -17.88
C ASP A 85 -1.33 8.51 -16.43
N LEU A 86 -0.23 9.25 -16.20
CA LEU A 86 0.17 9.70 -14.85
C LEU A 86 -0.38 11.09 -14.51
N ALA A 87 -0.95 11.81 -15.48
CA ALA A 87 -1.51 13.14 -15.26
C ALA A 87 -2.65 13.08 -14.23
N GLY A 88 -2.53 13.85 -13.14
CA GLY A 88 -3.54 13.89 -12.07
C GLY A 88 -3.42 12.78 -11.02
N LYS A 89 -2.41 11.90 -11.12
CA LYS A 89 -2.10 10.89 -10.10
C LYS A 89 -1.19 11.46 -9.01
N TRP A 90 -0.93 10.64 -8.00
CA TRP A 90 0.04 10.89 -6.95
C TRP A 90 1.30 10.07 -7.19
N THR A 91 2.45 10.64 -6.83
CA THR A 91 3.72 9.91 -6.71
C THR A 91 4.13 9.87 -5.24
N ALA A 92 4.75 8.75 -4.85
CA ALA A 92 5.41 8.64 -3.58
C ALA A 92 6.77 7.95 -3.71
N CYS A 93 7.68 8.28 -2.81
CA CYS A 93 9.05 7.81 -2.84
C CYS A 93 9.60 7.61 -1.43
N ILE A 94 10.25 6.47 -1.20
CA ILE A 94 11.09 6.24 -0.02
C ILE A 94 12.55 6.20 -0.45
N HIS A 95 13.34 7.09 0.14
CA HIS A 95 14.78 7.19 -0.09
C HIS A 95 15.55 6.32 0.92
N ALA A 96 15.37 5.01 0.85
CA ALA A 96 16.20 4.06 1.60
C ALA A 96 17.37 3.60 0.70
N ALA A 97 18.61 3.93 1.06
CA ALA A 97 19.85 3.61 0.31
C ALA A 97 20.13 2.09 0.22
N PRO A 98 21.02 1.58 -0.66
CA PRO A 98 21.76 2.23 -1.76
C PRO A 98 21.25 1.88 -3.17
N VAL A 99 20.18 1.09 -3.30
CA VAL A 99 19.76 0.47 -4.58
C VAL A 99 18.41 1.04 -5.04
N ARG A 100 18.44 2.28 -5.54
CA ARG A 100 17.33 3.04 -6.15
C ARG A 100 16.15 3.37 -5.21
N PRO A 101 15.56 4.57 -5.33
CA PRO A 101 14.38 4.92 -4.56
C PRO A 101 13.18 4.06 -4.93
N ALA A 102 12.37 3.68 -3.95
CA ALA A 102 11.10 2.98 -4.16
C ALA A 102 10.02 3.99 -4.61
N VAL A 103 10.00 4.31 -5.90
CA VAL A 103 9.02 5.22 -6.50
C VAL A 103 7.76 4.46 -6.91
N GLN A 104 6.61 4.92 -6.46
CA GLN A 104 5.31 4.34 -6.80
C GLN A 104 4.27 5.42 -7.11
N PHE A 105 3.21 4.99 -7.78
CA PHE A 105 2.12 5.86 -8.23
C PHE A 105 0.79 5.38 -7.68
N GLY A 106 -0.20 6.27 -7.59
CA GLY A 106 -1.55 5.90 -7.19
C GLY A 106 -2.58 6.98 -7.48
N GLU A 107 -3.85 6.58 -7.47
CA GLU A 107 -4.99 7.51 -7.64
C GLU A 107 -5.16 8.45 -6.43
N SER A 108 -4.56 8.10 -5.29
CA SER A 108 -4.54 8.91 -4.07
C SER A 108 -3.14 8.97 -3.46
N ALA A 109 -2.91 9.99 -2.63
CA ALA A 109 -1.69 10.16 -1.85
C ALA A 109 -1.36 8.90 -1.01
N LEU A 110 -2.37 8.37 -0.31
CA LEU A 110 -2.22 7.20 0.54
C LEU A 110 -1.92 5.93 -0.28
N ALA A 111 -2.60 5.71 -1.40
CA ALA A 111 -2.33 4.56 -2.26
C ALA A 111 -0.90 4.59 -2.80
N ALA A 112 -0.44 5.74 -3.31
CA ALA A 112 0.94 5.90 -3.77
C ALA A 112 1.94 5.64 -2.63
N ALA A 113 1.72 6.23 -1.46
CA ALA A 113 2.61 6.09 -0.30
C ALA A 113 2.70 4.66 0.21
N MET A 114 1.56 3.97 0.34
CA MET A 114 1.52 2.59 0.80
C MET A 114 2.20 1.64 -0.20
N ARG A 115 2.03 1.87 -1.50
CA ARG A 115 2.78 1.12 -2.53
C ARG A 115 4.27 1.37 -2.43
N ALA A 116 4.71 2.62 -2.25
CA ALA A 116 6.13 2.96 -2.08
C ALA A 116 6.73 2.24 -0.85
N TYR A 117 5.97 2.15 0.23
CA TYR A 117 6.37 1.43 1.43
C TYR A 117 6.46 -0.09 1.23
N VAL A 118 5.49 -0.70 0.55
CA VAL A 118 5.58 -2.14 0.20
C VAL A 118 6.79 -2.38 -0.71
N ALA A 119 7.00 -1.51 -1.70
CA ALA A 119 8.10 -1.63 -2.65
C ALA A 119 9.48 -1.44 -2.01
N SER A 120 9.61 -0.61 -0.96
CA SER A 120 10.88 -0.44 -0.26
C SER A 120 11.30 -1.69 0.54
N VAL A 121 10.34 -2.54 0.91
CA VAL A 121 10.59 -3.79 1.65
C VAL A 121 10.72 -4.99 0.72
N TYR A 122 9.86 -5.11 -0.28
CA TYR A 122 9.74 -6.32 -1.12
C TYR A 122 10.19 -6.13 -2.59
N GLY A 123 10.49 -4.90 -3.01
CA GLY A 123 10.75 -4.58 -4.41
C GLY A 123 9.47 -4.49 -5.25
N ALA A 124 9.59 -4.69 -6.56
CA ALA A 124 8.48 -4.44 -7.49
C ALA A 124 7.34 -5.49 -7.45
N THR A 125 7.57 -6.67 -6.87
CA THR A 125 6.60 -7.77 -6.89
C THR A 125 6.43 -8.45 -5.55
N VAL A 126 5.21 -8.88 -5.25
CA VAL A 126 4.86 -9.70 -4.09
C VAL A 126 4.05 -10.92 -4.53
N GLY A 127 3.71 -11.82 -3.60
CA GLY A 127 2.74 -12.89 -3.87
C GLY A 127 1.30 -12.35 -3.91
N ALA A 128 0.37 -13.13 -4.45
CA ALA A 128 -1.05 -12.86 -4.27
C ALA A 128 -1.41 -12.87 -2.76
N ALA A 129 -2.23 -11.90 -2.34
CA ALA A 129 -2.80 -11.91 -1.00
C ALA A 129 -3.86 -13.03 -0.88
N PRO A 130 -4.11 -13.56 0.33
CA PRO A 130 -5.04 -14.66 0.54
C PRO A 130 -6.52 -14.31 0.28
#